data_AF-A0A7J4DT51-F1
#
_entry.id   AF-A0A7J4DT51-F1
#
_cell.length_a   1.000
_cell.length_b   1.000
_cell.length_c   1.000
_cell.angle_alpha   90.00
_cell.angle_beta   90.00
_cell.angle_gamma   90.00
#
_symmetry.space_group_name_H-M   'P 1'
#
loop_
_entity.id
_entity.type
_entity.pdbx_description
1 polymer ?
#
loop_
_entity_poly.entity_id
_entity_poly.type
_entity_poly.pdbx_seq_one_letter_code
_entity_poly.pdbx_strand_id
1 'polypeptide(L)'
;EVYAVYNGHEMLGRVTGTGCMVTAITGAFAAVEEPLKAAVSALVVFGIAAEKAYEEAKYPGSFHVKLYDWLYRIDGELINKMGRVRKVEP
;
A
#
# COMPACT_ATOMS: atom_id res chain seq x y z
N GLU A 1 11.16 15.35 8.40
CA GLU A 1 9.67 15.46 8.35
C GLU A 1 9.07 14.13 8.73
N VAL A 2 7.87 14.09 9.29
CA VAL A 2 7.18 12.84 9.63
C VAL A 2 5.82 12.83 8.93
N TYR A 3 5.44 11.68 8.37
CA TYR A 3 4.16 11.49 7.69
C TYR A 3 3.44 10.28 8.29
N ALA A 4 2.13 10.42 8.48
CA ALA A 4 1.24 9.34 8.85
C ALA A 4 0.48 8.87 7.61
N VAL A 5 0.51 7.56 7.34
CA VAL A 5 -0.25 6.92 6.26
C VAL A 5 -1.37 6.10 6.90
N TYR A 6 -2.60 6.31 6.44
CA TYR A 6 -3.80 5.70 7.01
C TYR A 6 -4.47 4.66 6.09
N ASN A 7 -3.87 4.40 4.92
CA ASN A 7 -4.34 3.36 4.02
C ASN A 7 -3.95 1.96 4.51
N GLY A 8 -4.75 0.96 4.12
CA GLY A 8 -4.53 -0.45 4.44
C GLY A 8 -5.77 -1.15 4.99
N HIS A 9 -5.63 -2.44 5.26
CA HIS A 9 -6.70 -3.28 5.80
C HIS A 9 -6.15 -4.32 6.78
N GLU A 10 -6.90 -4.65 7.84
CA GLU A 10 -6.51 -5.62 8.87
C GLU A 10 -6.21 -7.03 8.31
N MET A 11 -6.76 -7.35 7.13
CA MET A 11 -6.52 -8.61 6.42
C MET A 11 -5.04 -8.79 6.02
N LEU A 12 -4.28 -7.69 5.90
CA LEU A 12 -2.82 -7.77 5.71
C LEU A 12 -2.12 -8.53 6.84
N GLY A 13 -2.66 -8.48 8.07
CA GLY A 13 -2.14 -9.23 9.22
C GLY A 13 -2.46 -10.73 9.19
N ARG A 14 -3.24 -11.19 8.20
CA ARG A 14 -3.59 -12.62 8.01
C ARG A 14 -2.85 -13.26 6.84
N VAL A 15 -2.04 -12.50 6.10
CA VAL A 15 -1.18 -13.00 5.04
C VAL A 15 0.27 -12.83 5.46
N THR A 16 1.00 -13.94 5.55
CA THR A 16 2.43 -13.90 5.89
C THR A 16 3.22 -13.12 4.83
N GLY A 17 4.24 -12.38 5.27
CA GLY A 17 5.14 -11.66 4.37
C GLY A 17 4.61 -10.35 3.78
N THR A 18 3.43 -9.84 4.18
CA THR A 18 2.93 -8.53 3.72
C THR A 18 3.88 -7.38 4.06
N GLY A 19 4.52 -7.42 5.23
CA GLY A 19 5.60 -6.49 5.60
C GLY A 19 6.83 -6.61 4.68
N CYS A 20 7.23 -7.83 4.31
CA CYS A 20 8.34 -8.04 3.38
C CYS A 20 8.00 -7.54 1.98
N MET A 21 6.77 -7.76 1.53
CA MET A 21 6.26 -7.28 0.25
C MET A 21 6.32 -5.75 0.17
N VAL A 22 5.83 -5.03 1.19
CA VAL A 22 5.88 -3.56 1.17
C VAL A 22 7.31 -3.02 1.24
N THR A 23 8.25 -3.71 1.91
CA THR A 23 9.68 -3.37 1.87
C THR A 23 10.25 -3.51 0.45
N ALA A 24 9.94 -4.59 -0.26
CA ALA A 24 10.38 -4.78 -1.64
C ALA A 24 9.81 -3.70 -2.58
N ILE A 25 8.52 -3.39 -2.44
CA ILE A 25 7.86 -2.30 -3.18
C ILE A 25 8.52 -0.95 -2.86
N THR A 26 8.82 -0.69 -1.58
CA THR A 26 9.53 0.53 -1.17
C THR A 26 10.88 0.65 -1.88
N GLY A 27 11.61 -0.46 -2.05
CA GLY A 27 12.84 -0.48 -2.85
C GLY A 27 12.62 -0.09 -4.31
N ALA A 28 11.53 -0.52 -4.94
CA ALA A 28 11.19 -0.12 -6.30
C ALA A 28 10.88 1.38 -6.41
N PHE A 29 10.16 1.95 -5.44
CA PHE A 29 9.91 3.40 -5.38
C PHE A 29 11.21 4.18 -5.11
N ALA A 30 12.08 3.68 -4.23
CA ALA A 30 13.33 4.33 -3.88
C ALA A 30 14.35 4.35 -5.04
N ALA A 31 14.16 3.50 -6.05
CA ALA A 31 14.99 3.52 -7.26
C ALA A 31 14.74 4.77 -8.13
N VAL A 32 13.62 5.48 -7.94
CA VAL A 32 13.20 6.61 -8.79
C VAL A 32 12.78 7.86 -8.01
N GLU A 33 12.86 7.83 -6.68
CA GLU A 33 12.38 8.92 -5.81
C GLU A 33 13.17 8.98 -4.49
N GLU A 34 13.19 10.16 -3.85
CA GLU A 34 13.87 10.37 -2.57
C GLU A 34 13.33 9.47 -1.46
N PRO A 35 14.16 8.95 -0.53
CA PRO A 35 13.79 7.88 0.40
C PRO A 35 12.50 8.10 1.19
N LEU A 36 12.28 9.32 1.70
CA LEU A 36 11.08 9.65 2.47
C LEU A 36 9.82 9.61 1.60
N LYS A 37 9.87 10.21 0.41
CA LYS A 37 8.74 10.22 -0.52
C LYS A 37 8.48 8.83 -1.08
N ALA A 38 9.55 8.07 -1.39
CA ALA A 38 9.46 6.69 -1.84
C ALA A 38 8.72 5.81 -0.81
N ALA A 39 9.11 5.87 0.47
CA ALA A 39 8.46 5.11 1.53
C ALA A 39 6.98 5.49 1.70
N VAL A 40 6.66 6.78 1.71
CA VAL A 40 5.27 7.26 1.81
C VAL A 40 4.43 6.77 0.62
N SER A 41 4.93 6.94 -0.60
CA SER A 41 4.24 6.52 -1.82
C SER A 41 4.01 5.00 -1.85
N ALA A 42 5.04 4.21 -1.52
CA ALA A 42 4.92 2.75 -1.46
C ALA A 42 3.87 2.29 -0.44
N LEU A 43 3.84 2.88 0.76
CA LEU A 43 2.85 2.57 1.79
C LEU A 43 1.43 2.94 1.36
N VAL A 44 1.24 4.12 0.73
CA VAL A 44 -0.06 4.55 0.21
C VAL A 44 -0.56 3.59 -0.87
N VAL A 45 0.29 3.28 -1.86
CA VAL A 45 -0.03 2.38 -2.98
C VAL A 45 -0.37 0.98 -2.47
N PHE A 46 0.46 0.41 -1.59
CA PHE A 46 0.22 -0.92 -1.02
C PHE A 46 -1.05 -0.95 -0.14
N GLY A 47 -1.28 0.12 0.64
CA GLY A 47 -2.47 0.25 1.47
C GLY A 47 -3.77 0.33 0.66
N ILE A 48 -3.80 1.16 -0.40
CA ILE A 48 -4.95 1.25 -1.32
C ILE A 48 -5.19 -0.11 -1.99
N ALA A 49 -4.13 -0.77 -2.48
CA ALA A 49 -4.26 -2.09 -3.08
C ALA A 49 -4.88 -3.11 -2.11
N ALA A 50 -4.50 -3.06 -0.84
CA ALA A 50 -5.08 -3.92 0.20
C ALA A 50 -6.56 -3.61 0.48
N GLU A 51 -6.96 -2.35 0.55
CA GLU A 51 -8.37 -1.96 0.72
C GLU A 51 -9.23 -2.49 -0.42
N LYS A 52 -8.77 -2.30 -1.66
CA LYS A 52 -9.46 -2.75 -2.87
C LYS A 52 -9.47 -4.27 -3.00
N ALA A 53 -8.38 -4.94 -2.65
CA ALA A 53 -8.33 -6.39 -2.61
C ALA A 53 -9.33 -6.96 -1.63
N TYR A 54 -9.49 -6.33 -0.46
CA TYR A 54 -10.47 -6.77 0.53
C TYR A 54 -11.91 -6.52 0.08
N GLU A 55 -12.22 -5.46 -0.68
CA GLU A 55 -13.54 -5.27 -1.28
C GLU A 55 -13.96 -6.47 -2.14
N GLU A 56 -13.04 -7.05 -2.92
CA GLU A 56 -13.29 -8.20 -3.79
C GLU A 56 -13.16 -9.56 -3.06
N ALA A 57 -12.32 -9.67 -2.03
CA ALA A 57 -12.01 -10.92 -1.37
C ALA A 57 -11.86 -10.77 0.16
N LYS A 58 -12.79 -11.39 0.91
CA LYS A 58 -12.89 -11.27 2.37
C LYS A 58 -12.09 -12.31 3.16
N TYR A 59 -11.39 -13.23 2.50
CA TYR A 59 -10.67 -14.34 3.14
C TYR A 59 -9.20 -14.37 2.71
N PRO A 60 -8.26 -14.84 3.56
CA PRO A 60 -6.82 -14.61 3.37
C PRO A 60 -6.26 -15.11 2.04
N GLY A 61 -6.64 -16.31 1.60
CA GLY A 61 -6.12 -16.91 0.37
C GLY A 61 -6.51 -16.13 -0.88
N SER A 62 -7.80 -15.82 -1.04
CA SER A 62 -8.29 -15.02 -2.17
C SER A 62 -7.88 -13.55 -2.06
N PHE A 63 -7.84 -12.99 -0.86
CA PHE A 63 -7.31 -11.64 -0.60
C PHE A 63 -5.86 -11.51 -1.07
N HIS A 64 -5.01 -12.51 -0.78
CA HIS A 64 -3.61 -12.51 -1.20
C HIS A 64 -3.49 -12.44 -2.74
N VAL A 65 -4.29 -13.23 -3.46
CA VAL A 65 -4.36 -13.16 -4.94
C VAL A 65 -4.82 -11.77 -5.39
N LYS A 66 -5.89 -11.25 -4.78
CA LYS A 66 -6.44 -9.92 -5.13
C LYS A 66 -5.51 -8.76 -4.80
N LEU A 67 -4.61 -8.91 -3.84
CA LEU A 67 -3.60 -7.91 -3.54
C LEU A 67 -2.67 -7.70 -4.75
N TYR A 68 -2.24 -8.79 -5.42
CA TYR A 68 -1.45 -8.71 -6.64
C TYR A 68 -2.24 -8.09 -7.80
N ASP A 69 -3.49 -8.50 -8.00
CA ASP A 69 -4.37 -7.92 -9.03
C ASP A 69 -4.46 -6.40 -8.86
N TRP A 70 -4.62 -5.91 -7.63
CA TRP A 70 -4.75 -4.47 -7.36
C TRP A 70 -3.42 -3.71 -7.40
N LEU A 71 -2.30 -4.33 -7.03
CA LEU A 71 -0.98 -3.74 -7.25
C LEU A 71 -0.68 -3.56 -8.75
N TYR A 72 -1.21 -4.43 -9.60
CA TYR A 72 -1.12 -4.27 -11.06
C TYR A 72 -2.10 -3.22 -11.62
N ARG A 73 -3.33 -3.15 -11.07
CA ARG A 73 -4.40 -2.27 -11.56
C ARG A 73 -4.33 -0.83 -11.06
N ILE A 74 -3.59 -0.54 -9.99
CA ILE A 74 -3.55 0.79 -9.39
C ILE A 74 -3.01 1.84 -10.37
N ASP A 75 -3.63 3.01 -10.38
CA ASP A 75 -3.26 4.13 -11.23
C ASP A 75 -3.25 5.46 -10.47
N GLY A 76 -2.82 6.52 -11.15
CA GLY A 76 -2.74 7.85 -10.55
C GLY A 76 -4.09 8.43 -10.14
N GLU A 77 -5.17 8.12 -10.86
CA GLU A 77 -6.51 8.61 -10.52
C GLU A 77 -6.98 8.00 -9.20
N LEU A 78 -6.83 6.69 -9.04
CA LEU A 78 -7.20 5.98 -7.83
C LEU A 78 -6.36 6.43 -6.63
N ILE A 79 -5.05 6.63 -6.83
CA ILE A 79 -4.15 7.13 -5.78
C ILE A 79 -4.58 8.52 -5.33
N ASN A 80 -4.87 9.44 -6.26
CA ASN A 80 -5.32 10.79 -5.93
C ASN A 80 -6.66 10.79 -5.18
N LYS A 81 -7.56 9.85 -5.51
CA LYS A 81 -8.87 9.73 -4.88
C LYS A 81 -8.83 9.11 -3.48
N MET A 82 -7.98 8.10 -3.27
CA MET A 82 -7.99 7.28 -2.05
C MET A 82 -6.80 7.49 -1.12
N GLY A 83 -5.78 8.24 -1.54
CA GLY A 83 -4.58 8.50 -0.75
C GLY A 83 -4.92 9.22 0.55
N ARG A 84 -4.61 8.58 1.68
CA ARG A 84 -4.81 9.12 3.03
C ARG A 84 -3.46 9.25 3.72
N VAL A 85 -2.80 10.37 3.47
CA VAL A 85 -1.51 10.73 4.06
C VAL A 85 -1.58 12.11 4.69
N ARG A 86 -0.98 12.27 5.87
CA ARG A 86 -0.90 13.55 6.59
C ARG A 86 0.51 13.81 7.07
N LYS A 87 1.04 15.01 6.83
CA LYS A 87 2.26 15.48 7.51
C LYS A 87 1.94 15.67 9.00
N VAL A 88 2.78 15.11 9.87
CA VAL A 88 2.68 15.26 11.32
C VAL A 88 3.90 16.02 11.82
N GLU A 89 3.65 17.07 12.59
CA GLU A 89 4.68 17.78 13.35
C GLU A 89 4.98 16.98 14.63
N PRO A 90 6.25 16.99 15.10
CA PRO A 90 6.62 16.39 16.38
C PRO A 90 5.84 17.00 17.56
#